data_AF-A0AA35URU5-F1
#
_entry.id   AF-A0AA35URU5-F1
#
_cell.length_a   1.000
_cell.length_b   1.000
_cell.length_c   1.000
_cell.angle_alpha   90.00
_cell.angle_beta   90.00
_cell.angle_gamma   90.00
#
_symmetry.space_group_name_H-M   'P 1'
#
loop_
_entity.id
_entity.type
_entity.pdbx_description
1 polymer ?
#
loop_
_entity_poly.entity_id
_entity_poly.type
_entity_poly.pdbx_seq_one_letter_code
_entity_poly.pdbx_strand_id
1 'polypeptide(L)'
;MENRQSPPEHNLFDAFREDHAVLGRGFHELSQCLRGADAAGAREAAERIDTTAGAHIAFEEKHFYPALAHMLGSTEVRRLYSEHGKGLEAVRALLEREPGAPLPEDERTRLMELSRAMEAHIAECGEMFAAMERLPEEDQAALYRELTVWRERHPRWTGLAKSG
;
A
#
# COMPACT_ATOMS: atom_id res chain seq x y z
N MET A 1 -9.10 -1.39 -43.18
CA MET A 1 -8.21 -2.12 -42.25
C MET A 1 -8.13 -1.27 -40.99
N GLU A 2 -8.99 -1.58 -40.03
CA GLU A 2 -9.03 -0.87 -38.76
C GLU A 2 -8.08 -1.62 -37.84
N ASN A 3 -6.94 -1.00 -37.52
CA ASN A 3 -5.94 -1.57 -36.63
C ASN A 3 -6.51 -1.49 -35.21
N ARG A 4 -7.32 -2.47 -34.83
CA ARG A 4 -7.65 -2.72 -33.42
C ARG A 4 -6.36 -3.14 -32.73
N GLN A 5 -5.63 -2.16 -32.20
CA GLN A 5 -4.65 -2.43 -31.18
C GLN A 5 -5.39 -3.06 -30.01
N SER A 6 -5.10 -4.33 -29.74
CA SER A 6 -5.51 -4.97 -28.49
C SER A 6 -5.04 -4.07 -27.34
N PRO A 7 -5.88 -3.79 -26.31
CA PRO A 7 -5.39 -3.05 -25.15
C PRO A 7 -4.19 -3.80 -24.58
N PRO A 8 -3.14 -3.09 -24.12
CA PRO A 8 -2.00 -3.74 -23.49
C PRO A 8 -2.51 -4.63 -22.36
N GLU A 9 -2.02 -5.86 -22.27
CA GLU A 9 -2.53 -6.93 -21.39
C GLU A 9 -2.49 -6.58 -19.88
N HIS A 10 -1.94 -5.42 -19.52
CA HIS A 10 -2.03 -4.82 -18.19
C HIS A 10 -2.10 -3.28 -18.31
N ASN A 11 -3.15 -2.66 -17.78
CA ASN A 11 -3.30 -1.21 -17.66
C ASN A 11 -3.10 -0.77 -16.20
N LEU A 12 -2.98 0.54 -15.94
CA LEU A 12 -2.77 1.09 -14.60
C LEU A 12 -3.83 0.60 -13.60
N PHE A 13 -5.10 0.55 -14.00
CA PHE A 13 -6.21 0.14 -13.14
C PHE A 13 -6.05 -1.28 -12.64
N ASP A 14 -5.80 -2.22 -13.55
CA ASP A 14 -5.68 -3.63 -13.20
C ASP A 14 -4.47 -3.87 -12.30
N ALA A 15 -3.34 -3.22 -12.61
CA ALA A 15 -2.13 -3.33 -11.80
C ALA A 15 -2.33 -2.74 -10.39
N PHE A 16 -2.97 -1.57 -10.30
CA PHE A 16 -3.25 -0.90 -9.04
C PHE A 16 -4.23 -1.67 -8.17
N ARG A 17 -5.28 -2.21 -8.77
CA ARG A 17 -6.27 -3.10 -8.13
C ARG A 17 -5.63 -4.39 -7.62
N GLU A 18 -4.72 -4.98 -8.40
CA GLU A 18 -3.99 -6.17 -7.99
C GLU A 18 -3.11 -5.89 -6.77
N ASP A 19 -2.36 -4.79 -6.77
CA ASP A 19 -1.53 -4.38 -5.64
C ASP A 19 -2.37 -4.14 -4.38
N HIS A 20 -3.51 -3.45 -4.51
CA HIS A 20 -4.45 -3.25 -3.41
C HIS A 20 -4.98 -4.58 -2.86
N ALA A 21 -5.28 -5.54 -3.73
CA ALA A 21 -5.74 -6.86 -3.30
C ALA A 21 -4.64 -7.63 -2.56
N VAL A 22 -3.38 -7.53 -2.99
CA VAL A 22 -2.22 -8.11 -2.28
C VAL A 22 -2.03 -7.46 -0.92
N LEU A 23 -2.01 -6.13 -0.88
CA LEU A 23 -1.82 -5.36 0.35
C LEU A 23 -2.94 -5.60 1.36
N GLY A 24 -4.19 -5.62 0.89
CA GLY A 24 -5.36 -5.88 1.72
C GLY A 24 -5.35 -7.28 2.33
N ARG A 25 -4.94 -8.31 1.56
CA ARG A 25 -4.75 -9.67 2.11
C ARG A 25 -3.65 -9.71 3.17
N GLY A 26 -2.55 -8.99 2.96
CA GLY A 26 -1.45 -8.90 3.92
C GLY A 26 -1.89 -8.28 5.25
N PHE A 27 -2.54 -7.11 5.21
CA PHE A 27 -3.03 -6.47 6.45
C PHE A 27 -4.16 -7.25 7.13
N HIS A 28 -5.04 -7.88 6.35
CA HIS A 28 -6.04 -8.78 6.92
C HIS A 28 -5.40 -9.94 7.68
N GLU A 29 -4.40 -10.60 7.09
CA GLU A 29 -3.63 -11.67 7.73
C GLU A 29 -2.96 -11.18 9.02
N LEU A 30 -2.28 -10.03 8.96
CA LEU A 30 -1.68 -9.41 10.15
C LEU A 30 -2.71 -9.19 11.27
N SER A 31 -3.88 -8.64 10.94
CA SER A 31 -4.97 -8.45 11.90
C SER A 31 -5.53 -9.75 12.47
N GLN A 32 -5.52 -10.86 11.71
CA GLN A 32 -5.89 -12.19 12.22
C GLN A 32 -4.88 -12.68 13.26
N CYS A 33 -3.57 -12.58 12.96
CA CYS A 33 -2.50 -12.97 13.89
C CYS A 33 -2.55 -12.15 15.18
N LEU A 34 -2.74 -10.83 15.08
CA LEU A 34 -2.88 -9.93 16.24
C LEU A 34 -4.11 -10.31 17.09
N ARG A 35 -5.24 -10.67 16.48
CA ARG A 35 -6.41 -11.16 17.24
C ARG A 35 -6.18 -12.50 17.91
N GLY A 36 -5.43 -13.39 17.27
CA GLY A 36 -5.06 -14.70 17.80
C GLY A 36 -3.94 -14.67 18.85
N ALA A 37 -3.39 -13.49 19.17
CA ALA A 37 -2.18 -13.33 19.98
C ALA A 37 -0.95 -14.10 19.43
N ASP A 38 -0.92 -14.30 18.11
CA ASP A 38 0.15 -14.99 17.40
C ASP A 38 1.25 -13.99 17.00
N ALA A 39 2.20 -13.76 17.92
CA ALA A 39 3.30 -12.84 17.71
C ALA A 39 4.25 -13.28 16.59
N ALA A 40 4.45 -14.60 16.41
CA ALA A 40 5.32 -15.13 15.37
C ALA A 40 4.68 -14.93 13.99
N GLY A 41 3.42 -15.31 13.83
CA GLY A 41 2.67 -15.10 12.60
C GLY A 41 2.51 -13.63 12.25
N ALA A 42 2.29 -12.75 13.24
CA ALA A 42 2.22 -11.30 13.01
C ALA A 42 3.55 -10.75 12.45
N ARG A 43 4.70 -11.21 12.96
CA ARG A 43 6.02 -10.83 12.44
C ARG A 43 6.26 -11.36 11.02
N GLU A 44 5.86 -12.59 10.74
CA GLU A 44 5.96 -13.15 9.39
C GLU A 44 5.06 -12.43 8.37
N ALA A 45 3.84 -12.07 8.78
CA ALA A 45 2.93 -11.25 7.97
C ALA A 45 3.54 -9.87 7.71
N ALA A 46 4.13 -9.23 8.73
CA ALA A 46 4.82 -7.95 8.59
C ALA A 46 5.99 -8.04 7.60
N GLU A 47 6.79 -9.11 7.61
CA GLU A 47 7.90 -9.33 6.67
C GLU A 47 7.39 -9.49 5.23
N ARG A 48 6.28 -10.21 5.03
CA ARG A 48 5.63 -10.31 3.71
C ARG A 48 5.14 -8.95 3.25
N ILE A 49 4.41 -8.21 4.09
CA ILE A 49 3.94 -6.86 3.76
C ILE A 49 5.12 -5.95 3.40
N ASP A 50 6.20 -5.95 4.20
CA ASP A 50 7.38 -5.12 3.96
C ASP A 50 7.97 -5.34 2.56
N THR A 51 8.03 -6.60 2.11
CA THR A 51 8.58 -6.96 0.81
C THR A 51 7.61 -6.75 -0.36
N THR A 52 6.31 -6.94 -0.16
CA THR A 52 5.32 -6.84 -1.25
C THR A 52 4.76 -5.44 -1.44
N ALA A 53 4.66 -4.64 -0.36
CA ALA A 53 4.00 -3.34 -0.40
C ALA A 53 4.91 -2.22 -0.91
N GLY A 54 6.23 -2.33 -0.75
CA GLY A 54 7.13 -1.20 -0.91
C GLY A 54 7.11 -0.58 -2.31
N ALA A 55 6.99 -1.39 -3.37
CA ALA A 55 6.87 -0.87 -4.73
C ALA A 55 5.59 -0.04 -4.92
N HIS A 56 4.45 -0.56 -4.45
CA HIS A 56 3.16 0.10 -4.53
C HIS A 56 3.15 1.41 -3.75
N ILE A 57 3.57 1.38 -2.49
CA ILE A 57 3.62 2.57 -1.62
C ILE A 57 4.57 3.64 -2.20
N ALA A 58 5.74 3.24 -2.70
CA ALA A 58 6.67 4.18 -3.32
C ALA A 58 6.09 4.82 -4.58
N PHE A 59 5.40 4.04 -5.42
CA PHE A 59 4.70 4.56 -6.59
C PHE A 59 3.63 5.57 -6.18
N GLU A 60 2.79 5.22 -5.22
CA GLU A 60 1.70 6.08 -4.77
C GLU A 60 2.21 7.40 -4.22
N GLU A 61 3.12 7.32 -3.26
CA GLU A 61 3.64 8.49 -2.55
C GLU A 61 4.45 9.43 -3.45
N LYS A 62 5.17 8.91 -4.45
CA LYS A 62 6.08 9.72 -5.26
C LYS A 62 5.50 10.16 -6.59
N HIS A 63 4.49 9.47 -7.10
CA HIS A 63 3.97 9.70 -8.46
C HIS A 63 2.45 9.84 -8.47
N PHE A 64 1.74 8.90 -7.84
CA PHE A 64 0.28 8.85 -7.94
C PHE A 64 -0.41 9.98 -7.16
N TYR A 65 -0.13 10.12 -5.86
CA TYR A 65 -0.72 11.18 -5.04
C TYR A 65 -0.39 12.59 -5.55
N PRO A 66 0.86 12.89 -5.96
CA PRO A 66 1.16 14.16 -6.62
C PRO A 66 0.34 14.41 -7.90
N ALA A 67 0.17 13.40 -8.76
CA ALA A 67 -0.62 13.52 -9.98
C ALA A 67 -2.11 13.78 -9.68
N LEU A 68 -2.65 13.15 -8.64
CA LEU A 68 -4.05 13.30 -8.24
C LEU A 68 -4.34 14.49 -7.32
N ALA A 69 -3.33 15.18 -6.81
CA ALA A 69 -3.49 16.19 -5.76
C ALA A 69 -4.44 17.33 -6.13
N HIS A 70 -4.50 17.70 -7.40
CA HIS A 70 -5.40 18.75 -7.90
C HIS A 70 -6.87 18.30 -7.94
N MET A 71 -7.14 16.99 -8.03
CA MET A 71 -8.49 16.42 -8.02
C MET A 71 -8.97 16.06 -6.61
N LEU A 72 -8.10 15.46 -5.80
CA LEU A 72 -8.42 15.01 -4.44
C LEU A 72 -8.35 16.14 -3.40
N GLY A 73 -7.52 17.16 -3.66
CA GLY A 73 -7.25 18.24 -2.73
C GLY A 73 -6.21 17.86 -1.67
N SER A 74 -5.53 18.88 -1.13
CA SER A 74 -4.36 18.68 -0.27
C SER A 74 -4.67 18.00 1.07
N THR A 75 -5.89 18.15 1.60
CA THR A 75 -6.30 17.50 2.85
C THR A 75 -6.41 16.01 2.69
N GLU A 76 -7.02 15.54 1.61
CA GLU A 76 -7.17 14.12 1.34
C GLU A 76 -5.80 13.48 1.06
N VAL A 77 -4.98 14.11 0.23
CA VAL A 77 -3.61 13.64 -0.02
C VAL A 77 -2.80 13.49 1.28
N ARG A 78 -2.85 14.48 2.19
CA ARG A 78 -2.17 14.36 3.50
C ARG A 78 -2.72 13.22 4.36
N ARG A 79 -4.02 12.95 4.28
CA ARG A 79 -4.65 11.83 4.97
C ARG A 79 -4.10 10.50 4.44
N LEU A 80 -4.02 10.32 3.12
CA LEU A 80 -3.47 9.11 2.49
C LEU A 80 -2.02 8.83 2.93
N TYR A 81 -1.15 9.84 2.90
CA TYR A 81 0.22 9.72 3.46
C TYR A 81 0.21 9.34 4.95
N SER A 82 -0.69 9.91 5.74
CA SER A 82 -0.79 9.59 7.17
C SER A 82 -1.22 8.15 7.42
N GLU A 83 -2.14 7.63 6.60
CA GLU A 83 -2.62 6.25 6.68
C GLU A 83 -1.53 5.24 6.31
N HIS A 84 -0.75 5.52 5.25
CA HIS A 84 0.48 4.76 4.96
C HIS A 84 1.45 4.77 6.14
N GLY A 85 1.64 5.93 6.78
CA GLY A 85 2.48 6.07 7.96
C GLY A 85 2.06 5.13 9.10
N LYS A 86 0.75 4.97 9.34
CA LYS A 86 0.21 4.05 10.36
C LYS A 86 0.48 2.59 9.99
N GLY A 87 0.26 2.21 8.73
CA GLY A 87 0.57 0.87 8.24
C GLY A 87 2.06 0.53 8.40
N LEU A 88 2.93 1.46 8.02
CA LEU A 88 4.39 1.34 8.17
C LEU A 88 4.82 1.24 9.64
N GLU A 89 4.19 2.00 10.53
CA GLU A 89 4.43 1.93 11.97
C GLU A 89 4.12 0.54 12.53
N ALA A 90 2.99 -0.06 12.12
CA ALA A 90 2.64 -1.42 12.53
C ALA A 90 3.66 -2.46 12.04
N VAL A 91 4.08 -2.36 10.78
CA VAL A 91 5.07 -3.27 10.18
C VAL A 91 6.42 -3.14 10.88
N ARG A 92 6.94 -1.91 11.05
CA ARG A 92 8.23 -1.68 11.73
C ARG A 92 8.23 -2.20 13.15
N ALA A 93 7.19 -1.88 13.92
CA ALA A 93 7.09 -2.31 15.30
C ALA A 93 7.11 -3.83 15.44
N LEU A 94 6.63 -4.60 14.47
CA LEU A 94 6.71 -6.07 14.49
C LEU A 94 8.06 -6.61 14.04
N LEU A 95 8.71 -5.97 13.07
CA LEU A 95 10.00 -6.40 12.54
C LEU A 95 11.17 -6.08 13.48
N GLU A 96 11.07 -4.99 14.26
CA GLU A 96 12.07 -4.59 15.25
C GLU A 96 12.07 -5.47 16.50
N ARG A 97 11.09 -6.38 16.63
CA ARG A 97 11.00 -7.30 17.77
C ARG A 97 11.90 -8.52 17.58
N GLU A 98 12.45 -8.96 18.70
CA GLU A 98 13.16 -10.24 18.77
C GLU A 98 12.24 -11.40 18.37
N PRO A 99 12.69 -12.31 17.49
CA PRO A 99 11.92 -13.50 17.11
C PRO A 99 11.44 -14.29 18.35
N GLY A 100 10.14 -14.55 18.43
CA GLY A 100 9.54 -15.30 19.54
C GLY A 100 9.28 -14.50 20.82
N ALA A 101 9.62 -13.21 20.86
CA ALA A 101 9.29 -12.36 22.00
C ALA A 101 7.76 -12.18 22.12
N PRO A 102 7.18 -12.36 23.33
CA PRO A 102 5.73 -12.22 23.54
C PRO A 102 5.29 -10.79 23.26
N LEU A 103 4.19 -10.62 22.53
CA LEU A 103 3.61 -9.31 22.23
C LEU A 103 2.68 -8.86 23.37
N PRO A 104 3.02 -7.80 24.12
CA PRO A 104 2.16 -7.25 25.16
C PRO A 104 0.77 -6.87 24.64
N GLU A 105 -0.25 -6.97 25.50
CA GLU A 105 -1.65 -6.74 25.10
C GLU A 105 -1.93 -5.30 24.64
N ASP A 106 -1.34 -4.32 25.31
CA ASP A 106 -1.43 -2.90 24.96
C ASP A 106 -0.79 -2.62 23.60
N GLU A 107 0.40 -3.18 23.37
CA GLU A 107 1.10 -3.08 22.09
C GLU A 107 0.31 -3.76 20.97
N ARG A 108 -0.19 -4.97 21.21
CA ARG A 108 -1.06 -5.72 20.27
C ARG A 108 -2.31 -4.93 19.92
N THR A 109 -2.95 -4.29 20.90
CA THR A 109 -4.15 -3.47 20.69
C THR A 109 -3.84 -2.27 19.80
N ARG A 110 -2.76 -1.56 20.08
CA ARG A 110 -2.29 -0.44 19.23
C ARG A 110 -1.98 -0.91 17.81
N LEU A 111 -1.23 -2.00 17.64
CA LEU A 111 -0.88 -2.52 16.31
C LEU A 111 -2.12 -2.95 15.52
N MET A 112 -3.14 -3.46 16.20
CA MET A 112 -4.42 -3.80 15.57
C MET A 112 -5.19 -2.56 15.12
N GLU A 113 -5.16 -1.46 15.86
CA GLU A 113 -5.75 -0.19 15.43
C GLU A 113 -5.04 0.40 14.20
N LEU A 114 -3.71 0.37 14.19
CA LEU A 114 -2.90 0.80 13.04
C LEU A 114 -3.17 -0.06 11.80
N SER A 115 -3.24 -1.38 11.97
CA SER A 115 -3.54 -2.32 10.88
C SER A 115 -4.93 -2.08 10.31
N ARG A 116 -5.94 -1.86 11.16
CA ARG A 116 -7.31 -1.53 10.74
C ARG A 116 -7.40 -0.21 9.98
N ALA A 117 -6.62 0.80 10.37
CA ALA A 117 -6.57 2.05 9.63
C ALA A 117 -6.07 1.83 8.19
N MET A 118 -5.08 0.94 8.01
CA MET A 118 -4.60 0.60 6.68
C MET A 118 -5.60 -0.27 5.89
N GLU A 119 -6.31 -1.20 6.55
CA GLU A 119 -7.40 -1.94 5.90
C GLU A 119 -8.51 -1.00 5.40
N ALA A 120 -8.89 0.01 6.19
CA ALA A 120 -9.89 0.99 5.80
C ALA A 120 -9.42 1.83 4.61
N HIS A 121 -8.17 2.30 4.65
CA HIS A 121 -7.52 3.01 3.55
C HIS A 121 -7.61 2.20 2.23
N ILE A 122 -7.22 0.92 2.26
CA ILE A 122 -7.27 0.03 1.09
C ILE A 122 -8.71 -0.17 0.59
N ALA A 123 -9.68 -0.26 1.49
CA ALA A 123 -11.09 -0.41 1.16
C ALA A 123 -11.71 0.86 0.55
N GLU A 124 -11.19 2.04 0.91
CA GLU A 124 -11.68 3.36 0.46
C GLU A 124 -11.08 3.82 -0.88
N CYS A 125 -10.40 2.93 -1.62
CA CYS A 125 -9.77 3.21 -2.92
C CYS A 125 -10.73 3.67 -4.05
N GLY A 126 -12.04 3.59 -3.86
CA GLY A 126 -13.04 3.94 -4.89
C GLY A 126 -12.91 5.37 -5.43
N GLU A 127 -12.63 6.34 -4.55
CA GLU A 127 -12.42 7.73 -4.97
C GLU A 127 -11.14 7.91 -5.79
N MET A 128 -10.09 7.15 -5.47
CA MET A 128 -8.83 7.16 -6.21
C MET A 128 -8.97 6.53 -7.60
N PHE A 129 -9.75 5.44 -7.73
CA PHE A 129 -10.08 4.87 -9.04
C PHE A 129 -10.87 5.88 -9.90
N ALA A 130 -11.86 6.55 -9.32
CA ALA A 130 -12.62 7.58 -10.05
C ALA A 130 -11.74 8.76 -10.48
N ALA A 131 -10.76 9.17 -9.65
CA ALA A 131 -9.80 10.21 -10.02
C ALA A 131 -8.84 9.74 -11.12
N MET A 132 -8.38 8.48 -11.05
CA MET A 132 -7.55 7.86 -12.07
C MET A 132 -8.25 7.82 -13.44
N GLU A 133 -9.56 7.57 -13.49
CA GLU A 133 -10.32 7.45 -14.76
C GLU A 133 -10.39 8.79 -15.50
N ARG A 134 -10.29 9.88 -14.76
CA ARG A 134 -10.35 11.24 -15.28
C ARG A 134 -9.00 11.75 -15.79
N LEU A 135 -7.91 11.03 -15.54
CA LEU A 135 -6.60 11.37 -16.09
C LEU A 135 -6.57 11.13 -17.60
N PRO A 136 -5.87 11.97 -18.38
CA PRO A 136 -5.54 11.66 -19.77
C PRO A 136 -4.88 10.28 -19.92
N GLU A 137 -5.17 9.57 -21.01
CA GLU A 137 -4.60 8.23 -21.27
C GLU A 137 -3.07 8.24 -21.25
N GLU A 138 -2.45 9.32 -21.73
CA GLU A 138 -0.99 9.50 -21.70
C GLU A 138 -0.42 9.56 -20.28
N ASP A 139 -1.13 10.21 -19.35
CA ASP A 139 -0.75 10.33 -17.94
C ASP A 139 -0.94 8.98 -17.23
N GLN A 140 -2.04 8.27 -17.52
CA GLN A 140 -2.26 6.91 -17.00
C GLN A 140 -1.14 5.96 -17.47
N ALA A 141 -0.76 6.03 -18.75
CA ALA A 141 0.33 5.23 -19.30
C ALA A 141 1.69 5.61 -18.69
N ALA A 142 1.93 6.89 -18.39
CA ALA A 142 3.12 7.35 -17.70
C ALA A 142 3.20 6.82 -16.27
N LEU A 143 2.11 6.92 -15.51
CA LEU A 143 2.02 6.37 -14.15
C LEU A 143 2.21 4.85 -14.14
N TYR A 144 1.65 4.13 -15.11
CA TYR A 144 1.86 2.68 -15.21
C TYR A 144 3.33 2.30 -15.43
N ARG A 145 4.07 3.09 -16.23
CA ARG A 145 5.52 2.90 -16.39
C ARG A 145 6.26 3.12 -15.08
N GLU A 146 5.93 4.16 -14.32
CA GLU A 146 6.54 4.43 -13.01
C GLU A 146 6.26 3.30 -12.00
N LEU A 147 5.02 2.78 -11.96
CA LEU A 147 4.68 1.62 -11.14
C LEU A 147 5.55 0.40 -11.50
N THR A 148 5.71 0.15 -12.80
CA THR A 148 6.55 -0.97 -13.29
C THR A 148 8.00 -0.80 -12.87
N VAL A 149 8.56 0.41 -12.97
CA VAL A 149 9.92 0.73 -12.50
C VAL A 149 10.07 0.46 -11.00
N TRP A 150 9.08 0.82 -10.18
CA TRP A 150 9.12 0.52 -8.74
C TRP A 150 9.01 -0.98 -8.46
N ARG A 151 8.19 -1.71 -9.21
CA ARG A 151 8.10 -3.17 -9.10
C ARG A 151 9.43 -3.84 -9.41
N GLU A 152 10.14 -3.43 -10.47
CA GLU A 152 11.47 -3.96 -10.82
C GLU A 152 12.54 -3.68 -9.76
N ARG A 153 12.40 -2.59 -9.01
CA ARG A 153 13.32 -2.24 -7.91
C ARG A 153 13.10 -3.07 -6.65
N HIS A 154 11.90 -3.65 -6.48
CA HIS A 154 11.48 -4.41 -5.30
C HIS A 154 11.91 -3.78 -3.95
N PRO A 155 11.64 -2.47 -3.72
CA PRO A 155 12.04 -1.86 -2.46
C PRO A 155 11.24 -2.47 -1.30
N ARG A 156 11.89 -2.61 -0.15
CA ARG A 156 11.19 -2.83 1.12
C ARG A 156 10.48 -1.55 1.55
N TRP A 157 9.26 -1.67 2.06
CA TRP A 157 8.52 -0.51 2.56
C TRP A 157 9.26 0.18 3.71
N THR A 158 9.82 -0.59 4.64
CA THR A 158 10.63 -0.08 5.75
C THR A 158 11.91 0.62 5.32
N GLY A 159 12.43 0.29 4.14
CA GLY A 159 13.61 0.90 3.53
C GLY A 159 13.32 2.18 2.74
N LEU A 160 12.05 2.56 2.56
CA LEU A 160 11.71 3.83 1.94
C LEU A 160 12.08 5.00 2.88
N ALA A 161 12.78 5.99 2.34
CA ALA A 161 12.94 7.27 3.02
C ALA A 161 11.55 7.87 3.28
N LYS A 162 11.34 8.46 4.46
CA LYS A 162 10.09 9.16 4.76
C LYS A 162 9.83 10.20 3.67
N SER A 163 8.74 10.04 2.93
CA SER A 163 8.20 11.12 2.10
C SER A 163 7.81 12.24 3.08
N GLY A 164 8.55 13.35 3.02
CA GLY A 164 8.43 14.49 3.94
C GLY A 164 7.18 15.34 3.67
#